data_AF-A0AAV8DV27-F1
#
_entry.id   AF-A0AAV8DV27-F1
#
_cell.length_a   1.000
_cell.length_b   1.000
_cell.length_c   1.000
_cell.angle_alpha   90.00
_cell.angle_beta   90.00
_cell.angle_gamma   90.00
#
_symmetry.space_group_name_H-M   'P 1'
#
loop_
_entity.id
_entity.type
_entity.pdbx_description
1 polymer ?
#
loop_
_entity_poly.entity_id
_entity_poly.type
_entity_poly.pdbx_seq_one_letter_code
_entity_poly.pdbx_strand_id
1 'polypeptide(L)'
;MDRSGDRAEAGEARSPCQDSGTGSKAVDAQLWRPPKPVEEGIWKPIRVETNSKGDDLCSGSKLIEVYDVEVHLQGKIPGNIHGNVRLISQCFRPFLFNRDKEHALMIQDKDSLSLDGPDVVPLGHDPFYIVADLKIDDDELCEEGYLCWDPTLHPTNRWLTDEIRGKKGSVRVTYAVMSRAYLAELDVILSESIPLKIHGDIIVYIDNMQYLRYSVFSKKSHDCSTIKPLDHIPLSRSLFCCPYGSSLVVKVDLWNSDTTKPLARGVLLFPLEYFGELVGKLGDQNMNMIQVKVNWLYFMDHPKSYAALLGISN
;
A
#
# COMPACT_ATOMS: atom_id res chain seq x y z
N MET A 1 -17.53 -65.63 13.93
CA MET A 1 -16.19 -65.32 14.46
C MET A 1 -15.44 -64.70 13.30
N ASP A 2 -15.52 -63.37 13.17
CA ASP A 2 -14.49 -62.42 13.66
C ASP A 2 -13.21 -62.58 12.81
N ARG A 3 -12.66 -61.61 12.06
CA ARG A 3 -12.58 -60.14 12.11
C ARG A 3 -12.05 -59.67 10.73
N SER A 4 -12.67 -58.70 10.04
CA SER A 4 -12.34 -57.26 10.02
C SER A 4 -10.88 -56.92 9.70
N GLY A 5 -10.65 -56.14 8.63
CA GLY A 5 -9.35 -55.52 8.36
C GLY A 5 -9.27 -54.75 7.03
N ASP A 6 -10.20 -53.82 6.80
CA ASP A 6 -10.04 -52.79 5.76
C ASP A 6 -8.88 -51.86 6.14
N ARG A 7 -7.97 -51.60 5.20
CA ARG A 7 -7.00 -50.51 5.29
C ARG A 7 -7.00 -49.75 3.98
N ALA A 8 -7.74 -48.65 3.97
CA ALA A 8 -7.66 -47.63 2.94
C ALA A 8 -6.32 -46.89 3.09
N GLU A 9 -5.51 -46.89 2.04
CA GLU A 9 -4.36 -45.98 1.93
C GLU A 9 -4.86 -44.59 1.58
N ALA A 10 -4.53 -43.64 2.46
CA ALA A 10 -4.75 -42.22 2.24
C ALA A 10 -3.80 -41.72 1.15
N GLY A 11 -4.36 -41.10 0.10
CA GLY A 11 -3.59 -40.35 -0.87
C GLY A 11 -3.00 -39.10 -0.22
N GLU A 12 -1.67 -39.02 -0.14
CA GLU A 12 -0.96 -37.79 0.17
C GLU A 12 -1.27 -36.73 -0.89
N ALA A 13 -1.90 -35.64 -0.45
CA ALA A 13 -1.97 -34.40 -1.22
C ALA A 13 -0.55 -33.84 -1.36
N ARG A 14 0.00 -33.90 -2.58
CA ARG A 14 1.26 -33.26 -2.93
C ARG A 14 1.09 -31.74 -2.89
N SER A 15 1.89 -31.06 -2.07
CA SER A 15 2.02 -29.59 -2.06
C SER A 15 2.49 -29.08 -3.43
N PRO A 16 1.98 -27.94 -3.96
CA PRO A 16 2.32 -27.49 -5.31
C PRO A 16 3.70 -26.84 -5.45
N CYS A 17 4.49 -26.72 -4.37
CA CYS A 17 5.80 -26.09 -4.43
C CYS A 17 6.88 -27.08 -4.88
N GLN A 18 6.78 -27.65 -6.09
CA GLN A 18 7.91 -28.31 -6.73
C GLN A 18 7.99 -27.97 -8.23
N ASP A 19 9.11 -27.33 -8.56
CA ASP A 19 9.81 -27.26 -9.84
C ASP A 19 9.05 -26.80 -11.08
N SER A 20 9.21 -25.51 -11.39
CA SER A 20 9.51 -25.12 -12.77
C SER A 20 10.87 -24.42 -12.81
N GLY A 21 11.87 -25.17 -13.24
CA GLY A 21 13.21 -24.66 -13.49
C GLY A 21 13.19 -23.59 -14.57
N THR A 22 13.40 -22.35 -14.17
CA THR A 22 14.04 -21.34 -14.99
C THR A 22 15.11 -20.68 -14.11
N GLY A 23 16.33 -20.61 -14.61
CA GLY A 23 17.49 -20.19 -13.83
C GLY A 23 17.29 -18.81 -13.21
N SER A 24 17.00 -18.79 -11.91
CA SER A 24 17.14 -17.61 -11.08
C SER A 24 18.62 -17.31 -10.98
N LYS A 25 19.10 -16.45 -11.88
CA LYS A 25 20.33 -15.71 -11.61
C LYS A 25 20.00 -14.81 -10.45
N ALA A 26 20.51 -15.15 -9.26
CA ALA A 26 20.59 -14.23 -8.14
C ALA A 26 21.19 -12.91 -8.67
N VAL A 27 20.33 -11.91 -8.83
CA VAL A 27 20.76 -10.57 -9.16
C VAL A 27 21.41 -10.03 -7.89
N ASP A 28 22.66 -9.58 -8.02
CA ASP A 28 23.48 -9.04 -6.95
C ASP A 28 22.64 -8.24 -5.94
N ALA A 29 22.59 -8.71 -4.70
CA ALA A 29 22.17 -7.91 -3.57
C ALA A 29 23.23 -6.81 -3.37
N GLN A 30 23.18 -5.77 -4.19
CA GLN A 30 23.98 -4.58 -3.97
C GLN A 30 23.53 -3.96 -2.66
N LEU A 31 24.48 -3.82 -1.73
CA LEU A 31 24.38 -2.88 -0.62
C LEU A 31 24.35 -1.47 -1.25
N TRP A 32 23.17 -1.06 -1.70
CA TRP A 32 23.00 0.17 -2.43
C TRP A 32 23.15 1.34 -1.47
N ARG A 33 24.09 2.23 -1.79
CA ARG A 33 24.25 3.50 -1.09
C ARG A 33 23.25 4.48 -1.71
N PRO A 34 22.31 5.03 -0.93
CA PRO A 34 21.30 5.90 -1.48
C PRO A 34 21.93 7.11 -2.20
N PRO A 35 21.43 7.51 -3.37
CA PRO A 35 21.71 8.81 -3.94
C PRO A 35 21.21 9.84 -2.93
N LYS A 36 22.04 10.85 -2.71
CA LYS A 36 21.71 11.96 -1.83
C LYS A 36 20.33 12.50 -2.24
N PRO A 37 19.41 12.73 -1.28
CA PRO A 37 18.12 13.31 -1.60
C PRO A 37 18.33 14.58 -2.42
N VAL A 38 17.60 14.69 -3.53
CA VAL A 38 17.47 15.95 -4.27
C VAL A 38 16.93 16.96 -3.27
N GLU A 39 17.64 18.07 -3.06
CA GLU A 39 17.22 19.17 -2.20
C GLU A 39 15.93 19.80 -2.77
N GLU A 40 14.78 19.17 -2.52
CA GLU A 40 13.46 19.77 -2.71
C GLU A 40 13.23 20.77 -1.57
N GLY A 41 12.93 22.02 -1.93
CA GLY A 41 12.93 23.18 -1.03
C GLY A 41 12.27 22.97 0.35
N ILE A 42 13.03 23.34 1.39
CA ILE A 42 12.68 23.87 2.72
C ILE A 42 11.20 23.77 3.18
N TRP A 43 10.59 22.59 3.22
CA TRP A 43 9.44 22.34 4.10
C TRP A 43 9.94 21.63 5.34
N LYS A 44 10.02 22.36 6.47
CA LYS A 44 10.38 21.73 7.75
C LYS A 44 9.20 20.88 8.22
N PRO A 45 9.37 19.56 8.42
CA PRO A 45 8.30 18.72 8.92
C PRO A 45 7.79 19.21 10.28
N ILE A 46 6.48 19.35 10.41
CA ILE A 46 5.82 19.60 11.69
C ILE A 46 5.60 18.24 12.34
N ARG A 47 6.27 17.99 13.47
CA ARG A 47 6.07 16.76 14.25
C ARG A 47 4.77 16.89 15.05
N VAL A 48 3.86 15.94 14.87
CA VAL A 48 2.66 15.84 15.67
C VAL A 48 3.03 15.29 17.05
N GLU A 49 2.53 15.94 18.11
CA GLU A 49 2.84 15.59 19.49
C GLU A 49 2.23 14.24 19.86
N THR A 50 3.01 13.44 20.60
CA THR A 50 2.65 12.09 21.06
C THR A 50 2.35 12.10 22.54
N ASN A 51 1.35 11.34 22.98
CA ASN A 51 0.99 11.24 24.40
C ASN A 51 1.66 10.02 25.09
N SER A 52 2.28 9.12 24.34
CA SER A 52 2.89 7.92 24.91
C SER A 52 4.30 8.18 25.46
N LYS A 53 4.57 7.62 26.64
CA LYS A 53 5.93 7.33 27.08
C LYS A 53 6.25 5.95 26.54
N GLY A 54 7.28 5.83 25.72
CA GLY A 54 7.63 4.57 25.04
C GLY A 54 7.85 3.44 26.03
N ASP A 55 6.86 2.57 26.19
CA ASP A 55 7.03 1.29 26.88
C ASP A 55 7.52 0.26 25.86
N ASP A 56 8.67 -0.33 26.15
CA ASP A 56 9.45 -1.27 25.31
C ASP A 56 8.77 -2.65 25.09
N LEU A 57 7.52 -2.82 25.53
CA LEU A 57 6.90 -4.14 25.68
C LEU A 57 6.10 -4.64 24.46
N CYS A 58 5.94 -3.85 23.40
CA CYS A 58 5.14 -4.27 22.23
C CYS A 58 5.98 -4.62 20.99
N SER A 59 5.82 -5.87 20.53
CA SER A 59 6.58 -6.43 19.42
C SER A 59 6.13 -5.95 18.05
N GLY A 60 4.93 -5.36 17.90
CA GLY A 60 4.30 -5.14 16.60
C GLY A 60 3.93 -6.46 15.93
N SER A 61 3.29 -6.39 14.76
CA SER A 61 2.89 -7.56 13.97
C SER A 61 3.78 -7.74 12.74
N LYS A 62 3.76 -8.93 12.13
CA LYS A 62 4.37 -9.12 10.82
C LYS A 62 3.39 -8.72 9.72
N LEU A 63 3.63 -7.60 9.02
CA LEU A 63 2.71 -7.05 8.01
C LEU A 63 3.32 -7.04 6.62
N ILE A 64 2.48 -7.19 5.59
CA ILE A 64 2.87 -7.12 4.18
C ILE A 64 2.44 -5.76 3.61
N GLU A 65 3.35 -5.12 2.90
CA GLU A 65 3.13 -3.84 2.23
C GLU A 65 3.55 -3.94 0.78
N VAL A 66 2.63 -3.61 -0.15
CA VAL A 66 2.93 -3.49 -1.58
C VAL A 66 2.99 -2.00 -1.92
N TYR A 67 4.17 -1.56 -2.34
CA TYR A 67 4.48 -0.16 -2.57
C TYR A 67 4.14 0.29 -3.99
N ASP A 68 4.46 -0.55 -4.96
CA ASP A 68 4.40 -0.18 -6.36
C ASP A 68 4.16 -1.40 -7.26
N VAL A 69 3.44 -1.16 -8.34
CA VAL A 69 3.18 -2.12 -9.41
C VAL A 69 3.44 -1.39 -10.73
N GLU A 70 4.64 -1.54 -11.26
CA GLU A 70 5.13 -0.92 -12.49
C GLU A 70 4.83 -1.82 -13.69
N VAL A 71 4.20 -1.28 -14.73
CA VAL A 71 3.88 -2.03 -15.95
C VAL A 71 4.92 -1.78 -17.02
N HIS A 72 5.53 -2.85 -17.54
CA HIS A 72 6.45 -2.81 -18.66
C HIS A 72 5.77 -3.32 -19.92
N LEU A 73 5.77 -2.51 -20.99
CA LEU A 73 5.10 -2.85 -22.25
C LEU A 73 6.12 -3.23 -23.32
N GLN A 74 5.93 -4.40 -23.92
CA GLN A 74 6.73 -4.80 -25.07
C GLN A 74 6.37 -3.93 -26.28
N GLY A 75 7.38 -3.28 -26.88
CA GLY A 75 7.17 -2.37 -28.01
C GLY A 75 6.84 -0.93 -27.62
N LYS A 76 6.65 -0.63 -26.32
CA LYS A 76 6.47 0.73 -25.76
C LYS A 76 5.32 1.55 -26.35
N ILE A 77 4.29 0.88 -26.84
CA ILE A 77 3.08 1.53 -27.34
C ILE A 77 2.14 1.68 -26.15
N PRO A 78 1.66 2.90 -25.85
CA PRO A 78 0.65 3.11 -24.81
C PRO A 78 -0.63 2.32 -25.10
N GLY A 79 -1.34 1.90 -24.06
CA GLY A 79 -2.62 1.20 -24.22
C GLY A 79 -3.46 1.24 -22.95
N ASN A 80 -4.69 0.76 -23.05
CA ASN A 80 -5.64 0.78 -21.95
C ASN A 80 -5.54 -0.50 -21.13
N ILE A 81 -5.05 -0.39 -19.89
CA ILE A 81 -4.91 -1.51 -18.97
C ILE A 81 -6.18 -1.69 -18.12
N HIS A 82 -6.62 -2.93 -18.01
CA HIS A 82 -7.68 -3.36 -17.10
C HIS A 82 -7.37 -4.77 -16.56
N GLY A 83 -8.16 -5.23 -15.59
CA GLY A 83 -7.95 -6.48 -14.87
C GLY A 83 -7.65 -6.22 -13.40
N ASN A 84 -6.90 -7.13 -12.79
CA ASN A 84 -6.69 -7.11 -11.35
C ASN A 84 -5.26 -7.52 -10.94
N VAL A 85 -4.84 -6.96 -9.81
CA VAL A 85 -3.67 -7.41 -9.05
C VAL A 85 -4.16 -7.75 -7.66
N ARG A 86 -3.88 -8.96 -7.19
CA ARG A 86 -4.35 -9.48 -5.90
C ARG A 86 -3.20 -9.95 -5.05
N LEU A 87 -3.33 -9.75 -3.75
CA LEU A 87 -2.55 -10.50 -2.78
C LEU A 87 -3.37 -11.71 -2.34
N ILE A 88 -2.78 -12.90 -2.29
CA ILE A 88 -3.42 -14.14 -1.86
C ILE A 88 -2.61 -14.71 -0.69
N SER A 89 -3.21 -14.74 0.49
CA SER A 89 -2.72 -15.50 1.65
C SER A 89 -3.74 -16.58 2.05
N GLN A 90 -3.44 -17.37 3.09
CA GLN A 90 -4.34 -18.42 3.55
C GLN A 90 -5.76 -17.91 3.89
N CYS A 91 -5.85 -16.68 4.43
CA CYS A 91 -7.10 -16.13 4.95
C CYS A 91 -7.61 -14.91 4.18
N PHE A 92 -6.77 -14.26 3.35
CA PHE A 92 -7.11 -12.98 2.74
C PHE A 92 -6.79 -12.97 1.25
N ARG A 93 -7.67 -12.33 0.48
CA ARG A 93 -7.52 -12.18 -0.97
C ARG A 93 -7.82 -10.75 -1.44
N PRO A 94 -7.22 -9.71 -0.84
CA PRO A 94 -7.57 -8.34 -1.19
C PRO A 94 -7.09 -8.00 -2.60
N PHE A 95 -7.86 -7.14 -3.26
CA PHE A 95 -7.42 -6.48 -4.47
C PHE A 95 -6.47 -5.34 -4.11
N LEU A 96 -5.36 -5.25 -4.82
CA LEU A 96 -4.44 -4.10 -4.81
C LEU A 96 -4.79 -3.15 -5.95
N PHE A 97 -5.23 -3.71 -7.08
CA PHE A 97 -5.75 -3.00 -8.24
C PHE A 97 -6.90 -3.84 -8.81
N ASN A 98 -8.01 -3.21 -9.17
CA ASN A 98 -9.15 -3.88 -9.79
C ASN A 98 -9.93 -2.92 -10.67
N ARG A 99 -9.85 -3.10 -11.99
CA ARG A 99 -10.60 -2.32 -12.96
C ARG A 99 -11.18 -3.21 -14.02
N ASP A 100 -12.43 -2.97 -14.37
CA ASP A 100 -13.06 -3.55 -15.54
C ASP A 100 -12.60 -2.82 -16.82
N LYS A 101 -13.10 -3.28 -17.96
CA LYS A 101 -12.75 -2.73 -19.26
C LYS A 101 -13.30 -1.31 -19.44
N GLU A 102 -14.47 -1.04 -18.90
CA GLU A 102 -15.17 0.24 -18.97
C GLU A 102 -14.41 1.35 -18.23
N HIS A 103 -13.67 0.99 -17.19
CA HIS A 103 -12.85 1.89 -16.38
C HIS A 103 -11.34 1.71 -16.61
N ALA A 104 -10.95 1.18 -17.77
CA ALA A 104 -9.55 0.93 -18.12
C ALA A 104 -8.70 2.22 -18.02
N LEU A 105 -7.45 2.05 -17.59
CA LEU A 105 -6.49 3.13 -17.41
C LEU A 105 -5.55 3.21 -18.62
N MET A 106 -5.44 4.40 -19.22
CA MET A 106 -4.39 4.64 -20.21
C MET A 106 -3.02 4.65 -19.52
N ILE A 107 -2.11 3.79 -19.95
CA ILE A 107 -0.75 3.68 -19.41
C ILE A 107 0.31 3.72 -20.52
N GLN A 108 1.51 4.15 -20.17
CA GLN A 108 2.73 4.08 -20.96
C GLN A 108 3.68 3.00 -20.41
N ASP A 109 4.76 2.72 -21.14
CA ASP A 109 5.82 1.82 -20.65
C ASP A 109 6.46 2.40 -19.39
N LYS A 110 6.49 1.59 -18.32
CA LYS A 110 6.98 1.90 -16.96
C LYS A 110 6.08 2.81 -16.14
N ASP A 111 4.81 2.90 -16.49
CA ASP A 111 3.85 3.56 -15.61
C ASP A 111 3.52 2.67 -14.41
N SER A 112 3.45 3.29 -13.23
CA SER A 112 2.95 2.68 -12.01
C SER A 112 1.43 2.67 -12.00
N LEU A 113 0.83 1.56 -11.57
CA LEU A 113 -0.60 1.48 -11.32
C LEU A 113 -0.96 2.26 -10.05
N SER A 114 -2.04 3.04 -10.12
CA SER A 114 -2.69 3.58 -8.92
C SER A 114 -3.33 2.43 -8.17
N LEU A 115 -2.74 2.03 -7.05
CA LEU A 115 -3.28 0.99 -6.18
C LEU A 115 -4.47 1.54 -5.40
N ASP A 116 -5.60 0.86 -5.50
CA ASP A 116 -6.87 1.25 -4.86
C ASP A 116 -7.10 0.49 -3.54
N GLY A 117 -6.15 -0.37 -3.16
CA GLY A 117 -6.22 -1.21 -1.95
C GLY A 117 -4.84 -1.53 -1.35
N PRO A 118 -4.78 -2.39 -0.32
CA PRO A 118 -5.88 -3.20 0.18
C PRO A 118 -6.68 -2.51 1.30
N ASP A 119 -8.00 -2.74 1.33
CA ASP A 119 -8.89 -2.30 2.44
C ASP A 119 -8.63 -3.07 3.74
N VAL A 120 -7.81 -4.12 3.68
CA VAL A 120 -7.39 -4.94 4.81
C VAL A 120 -5.91 -5.23 4.67
N VAL A 121 -5.12 -4.92 5.70
CA VAL A 121 -3.69 -5.25 5.67
C VAL A 121 -3.46 -6.72 5.98
N PRO A 122 -2.77 -7.45 5.09
CA PRO A 122 -2.52 -8.87 5.25
C PRO A 122 -1.29 -9.13 6.12
N LEU A 123 -1.39 -10.17 6.93
CA LEU A 123 -0.31 -10.62 7.81
C LEU A 123 0.74 -11.40 7.02
N GLY A 124 2.00 -11.18 7.35
CA GLY A 124 3.15 -11.79 6.70
C GLY A 124 3.68 -13.05 7.38
N HIS A 125 2.90 -13.69 8.25
CA HIS A 125 3.35 -14.89 8.99
C HIS A 125 3.44 -16.12 8.09
N ASP A 126 2.53 -16.25 7.15
CA ASP A 126 2.43 -17.37 6.22
C ASP A 126 2.95 -16.99 4.83
N PRO A 127 3.30 -17.98 3.99
CA PRO A 127 3.51 -17.74 2.57
C PRO A 127 2.32 -17.04 1.93
N PHE A 128 2.61 -16.15 0.98
CA PHE A 128 1.59 -15.47 0.19
C PHE A 128 2.02 -15.33 -1.26
N TYR A 129 1.04 -15.02 -2.10
CA TYR A 129 1.22 -14.81 -3.53
C TYR A 129 0.78 -13.40 -3.92
N ILE A 130 1.50 -12.76 -4.82
CA ILE A 130 1.00 -11.60 -5.56
C ILE A 130 0.69 -12.07 -6.96
N VAL A 131 -0.57 -11.98 -7.38
CA VAL A 131 -1.05 -12.46 -8.67
C VAL A 131 -1.47 -11.28 -9.51
N ALA A 132 -1.00 -11.23 -10.76
CA ALA A 132 -1.40 -10.22 -11.73
C ALA A 132 -2.13 -10.89 -12.91
N ASP A 133 -3.36 -10.45 -13.14
CA ASP A 133 -4.22 -10.84 -14.24
C ASP A 133 -4.66 -9.55 -14.94
N LEU A 134 -3.81 -9.09 -15.87
CA LEU A 134 -3.93 -7.79 -16.52
C LEU A 134 -4.01 -7.96 -18.03
N LYS A 135 -4.81 -7.10 -18.66
CA LYS A 135 -5.01 -7.02 -20.10
C LYS A 135 -4.75 -5.61 -20.59
N ILE A 136 -4.18 -5.48 -21.79
CA ILE A 136 -3.96 -4.22 -22.49
C ILE A 136 -4.71 -4.27 -23.84
N ASP A 137 -5.65 -3.35 -24.05
CA ASP A 137 -6.45 -3.27 -25.28
C ASP A 137 -7.05 -4.64 -25.73
N ASP A 138 -7.56 -5.41 -24.77
CA ASP A 138 -8.10 -6.78 -24.89
C ASP A 138 -7.08 -7.92 -25.05
N ASP A 139 -5.81 -7.62 -25.27
CA ASP A 139 -4.73 -8.62 -25.26
C ASP A 139 -4.26 -8.91 -23.83
N GLU A 140 -3.92 -10.17 -23.54
CA GLU A 140 -3.31 -10.56 -22.26
C GLU A 140 -1.93 -9.92 -22.09
N LEU A 141 -1.79 -9.10 -21.04
CA LEU A 141 -0.49 -8.59 -20.62
C LEU A 141 0.25 -9.67 -19.82
N CYS A 142 -0.41 -10.19 -18.78
CA CYS A 142 0.06 -11.26 -17.90
C CYS A 142 -1.05 -12.31 -17.77
N GLU A 143 -0.80 -13.52 -18.25
CA GLU A 143 -1.71 -14.66 -18.09
C GLU A 143 -1.32 -15.41 -16.81
N GLU A 144 -2.08 -15.19 -15.73
CA GLU A 144 -1.97 -15.87 -14.41
C GLU A 144 -0.54 -15.96 -13.81
N GLY A 145 0.27 -14.94 -14.04
CA GLY A 145 1.59 -14.88 -13.44
C GLY A 145 1.52 -14.52 -11.95
N TYR A 146 2.39 -15.11 -11.15
CA TYR A 146 2.45 -14.85 -9.71
C TYR A 146 3.87 -14.75 -9.18
N LEU A 147 3.99 -14.01 -8.07
CA LEU A 147 5.14 -14.00 -7.18
C LEU A 147 4.78 -14.78 -5.94
N CYS A 148 5.73 -15.51 -5.37
CA CYS A 148 5.55 -16.21 -4.10
C CYS A 148 6.56 -15.67 -3.10
N TRP A 149 6.08 -15.24 -1.95
CA TRP A 149 6.91 -14.96 -0.80
C TRP A 149 6.72 -16.08 0.23
N ASP A 150 7.83 -16.56 0.76
CA ASP A 150 7.88 -17.63 1.74
C ASP A 150 8.83 -17.22 2.88
N PRO A 151 8.39 -17.23 4.15
CA PRO A 151 9.19 -16.80 5.30
C PRO A 151 10.46 -17.64 5.52
N THR A 152 10.54 -18.85 4.96
CA THR A 152 11.71 -19.73 5.05
C THR A 152 12.76 -19.44 3.98
N LEU A 153 12.36 -18.81 2.87
CA LEU A 153 13.21 -18.56 1.71
C LEU A 153 13.55 -17.08 1.53
N HIS A 154 12.70 -16.18 2.02
CA HIS A 154 12.76 -14.75 1.72
C HIS A 154 12.98 -13.90 2.97
N PRO A 155 13.71 -12.77 2.86
CA PRO A 155 13.98 -11.90 4.00
C PRO A 155 12.75 -11.09 4.41
N THR A 156 12.73 -10.69 5.68
CA THR A 156 11.85 -9.63 6.22
C THR A 156 12.63 -8.33 6.43
N ASN A 157 11.91 -7.22 6.60
CA ASN A 157 12.44 -5.86 6.83
C ASN A 157 13.34 -5.36 5.69
N ARG A 158 13.08 -5.85 4.47
CA ARG A 158 13.71 -5.41 3.23
C ARG A 158 12.64 -5.36 2.16
N TRP A 159 12.73 -4.36 1.28
CA TRP A 159 11.95 -4.40 0.06
C TRP A 159 12.49 -5.49 -0.86
N LEU A 160 11.58 -6.04 -1.65
CA LEU A 160 11.81 -6.98 -2.71
C LEU A 160 11.17 -6.39 -3.97
N THR A 161 11.83 -6.59 -5.10
CA THR A 161 11.31 -6.17 -6.40
C THR A 161 11.43 -7.35 -7.32
N ASP A 162 10.28 -7.93 -7.65
CA ASP A 162 10.20 -9.11 -8.49
C ASP A 162 9.31 -8.83 -9.71
N GLU A 163 9.44 -9.66 -10.74
CA GLU A 163 8.81 -9.45 -12.04
C GLU A 163 7.90 -10.62 -12.40
N ILE A 164 6.64 -10.33 -12.66
CA ILE A 164 5.67 -11.23 -13.27
C ILE A 164 5.73 -11.02 -14.78
N ARG A 165 6.20 -12.02 -15.52
CA ARG A 165 6.35 -11.93 -16.97
C ARG A 165 5.10 -12.43 -17.69
N GLY A 166 4.71 -11.74 -18.75
CA GLY A 166 3.67 -12.20 -19.65
C GLY A 166 4.04 -12.01 -21.12
N LYS A 167 3.07 -12.26 -22.01
CA LYS A 167 3.32 -12.34 -23.46
C LYS A 167 3.58 -10.98 -24.10
N LYS A 168 2.93 -9.93 -23.60
CA LYS A 168 2.98 -8.56 -24.15
C LYS A 168 3.78 -7.60 -23.29
N GLY A 169 4.38 -8.08 -22.21
CA GLY A 169 5.07 -7.24 -21.25
C GLY A 169 5.32 -7.95 -19.93
N SER A 170 5.57 -7.18 -18.89
CA SER A 170 5.75 -7.67 -17.54
C SER A 170 5.20 -6.69 -16.53
N VAL A 171 4.95 -7.18 -15.33
CA VAL A 171 4.55 -6.39 -14.17
C VAL A 171 5.63 -6.54 -13.14
N ARG A 172 6.27 -5.44 -12.77
CA ARG A 172 7.24 -5.39 -11.69
C ARG A 172 6.53 -4.97 -10.42
N VAL A 173 6.70 -5.75 -9.36
CA VAL A 173 6.06 -5.49 -8.07
C VAL A 173 7.12 -5.21 -7.03
N THR A 174 6.99 -4.08 -6.34
CA THR A 174 7.83 -3.72 -5.19
C THR A 174 7.04 -3.87 -3.90
N TYR A 175 7.52 -4.71 -2.99
CA TYR A 175 6.82 -5.05 -1.75
C TYR A 175 7.80 -5.30 -0.59
N ALA A 176 7.31 -5.33 0.65
CA ALA A 176 8.10 -5.76 1.81
C ALA A 176 7.24 -6.50 2.82
N VAL A 177 7.89 -7.39 3.58
CA VAL A 177 7.32 -8.00 4.78
C VAL A 177 8.04 -7.48 6.00
N MET A 178 7.35 -6.80 6.90
CA MET A 178 7.94 -6.13 8.06
C MET A 178 7.62 -6.91 9.32
N SER A 179 8.62 -7.29 10.13
CA SER A 179 8.45 -8.21 11.27
C SER A 179 7.99 -7.56 12.58
N ARG A 180 7.94 -6.23 12.63
CA ARG A 180 7.52 -5.42 13.79
C ARG A 180 6.82 -4.17 13.29
N ALA A 181 5.70 -4.32 12.59
CA ALA A 181 4.98 -3.23 11.97
C ALA A 181 3.62 -2.99 12.60
N TYR A 182 3.14 -1.77 12.40
CA TYR A 182 1.88 -1.23 12.88
C TYR A 182 1.08 -0.73 11.68
N LEU A 183 -0.24 -0.84 11.78
CA LEU A 183 -1.11 -0.33 10.75
C LEU A 183 -1.45 1.12 11.06
N ALA A 184 -1.26 1.99 10.09
CA ALA A 184 -1.66 3.39 10.14
C ALA A 184 -2.82 3.62 9.17
N GLU A 185 -3.92 4.13 9.68
CA GLU A 185 -5.08 4.56 8.89
C GLU A 185 -5.07 6.08 8.78
N LEU A 186 -5.05 6.59 7.54
CA LEU A 186 -4.95 8.00 7.20
C LEU A 186 -6.31 8.55 6.78
N ASP A 187 -6.70 9.63 7.44
CA ASP A 187 -7.84 10.46 7.06
C ASP A 187 -7.39 11.90 6.84
N VAL A 188 -7.93 12.53 5.79
CA VAL A 188 -7.70 13.95 5.51
C VAL A 188 -9.04 14.64 5.37
N ILE A 189 -9.31 15.60 6.25
CA ILE A 189 -10.62 16.25 6.39
C ILE A 189 -10.50 17.73 6.06
N LEU A 190 -11.43 18.23 5.24
CA LEU A 190 -11.56 19.65 4.97
C LEU A 190 -12.25 20.34 6.14
N SER A 191 -11.55 21.20 6.87
CA SER A 191 -12.06 21.91 8.06
C SER A 191 -12.79 23.22 7.72
N GLU A 192 -13.10 23.46 6.45
CA GLU A 192 -13.74 24.68 5.97
C GLU A 192 -15.25 24.71 6.21
N SER A 193 -15.80 25.92 6.26
CA SER A 193 -17.23 26.14 6.50
C SER A 193 -18.09 26.10 5.23
N ILE A 194 -17.45 26.17 4.06
CA ILE A 194 -18.10 26.12 2.74
C ILE A 194 -17.49 25.03 1.85
N PRO A 195 -18.25 24.47 0.89
CA PRO A 195 -17.69 23.53 -0.07
C PRO A 195 -16.59 24.18 -0.91
N LEU A 196 -15.51 23.44 -1.17
CA LEU A 196 -14.37 23.90 -1.98
C LEU A 196 -14.07 22.94 -3.12
N LYS A 197 -13.69 23.51 -4.26
CA LYS A 197 -13.07 22.75 -5.36
C LYS A 197 -11.57 22.69 -5.14
N ILE A 198 -11.06 21.50 -4.82
CA ILE A 198 -9.64 21.31 -4.52
C ILE A 198 -8.93 20.56 -5.65
N HIS A 199 -7.66 20.91 -5.86
CA HIS A 199 -6.71 20.17 -6.68
C HIS A 199 -5.33 20.20 -6.02
N GLY A 200 -4.39 19.43 -6.55
CA GLY A 200 -3.05 19.27 -5.99
C GLY A 200 -2.80 17.84 -5.54
N ASP A 201 -1.84 17.68 -4.63
CA ASP A 201 -1.28 16.38 -4.26
C ASP A 201 -1.26 16.15 -2.74
N ILE A 202 -1.56 14.91 -2.34
CA ILE A 202 -1.27 14.38 -1.01
C ILE A 202 -0.38 13.17 -1.19
N ILE A 203 0.83 13.27 -0.65
CA ILE A 203 1.88 12.25 -0.77
C ILE A 203 2.18 11.70 0.62
N VAL A 204 2.18 10.38 0.75
CA VAL A 204 2.48 9.67 1.98
C VAL A 204 3.76 8.86 1.79
N TYR A 205 4.61 8.82 2.81
CA TYR A 205 5.78 7.94 2.83
C TYR A 205 6.21 7.65 4.26
N ILE A 206 7.07 6.66 4.43
CA ILE A 206 7.64 6.30 5.72
C ILE A 206 9.01 6.98 5.82
N ASP A 207 9.32 7.64 6.94
CA ASP A 207 10.51 8.49 7.11
C ASP A 207 11.86 7.80 6.87
N ASN A 208 11.95 6.50 7.16
CA ASN A 208 13.11 5.64 6.88
C ASN A 208 13.07 4.99 5.48
N MET A 209 12.04 5.26 4.68
CA MET A 209 11.83 4.73 3.33
C MET A 209 11.35 5.83 2.35
N GLN A 210 11.97 7.01 2.40
CA GLN A 210 11.52 8.22 1.67
C GLN A 210 11.43 8.10 0.14
N TYR A 211 12.04 7.06 -0.43
CA TYR A 211 12.01 6.76 -1.87
C TYR A 211 10.70 6.11 -2.31
N LEU A 212 9.98 5.46 -1.38
CA LEU A 212 8.70 4.83 -1.63
C LEU A 212 7.61 5.80 -1.18
N ARG A 213 7.06 6.53 -2.15
CA ARG A 213 6.06 7.57 -1.96
C ARG A 213 4.74 7.13 -2.58
N TYR A 214 3.68 7.22 -1.80
CA TYR A 214 2.32 6.97 -2.24
C TYR A 214 1.65 8.29 -2.58
N SER A 215 1.29 8.49 -3.84
CA SER A 215 0.38 9.57 -4.23
C SER A 215 -1.05 9.14 -3.95
N VAL A 216 -1.58 9.51 -2.78
CA VAL A 216 -2.91 9.07 -2.32
C VAL A 216 -4.03 10.04 -2.69
N PHE A 217 -3.68 11.23 -3.17
CA PHE A 217 -4.59 12.13 -3.86
C PHE A 217 -3.74 12.89 -4.87
N SER A 218 -4.14 12.89 -6.13
CA SER A 218 -3.53 13.73 -7.15
C SER A 218 -4.59 14.18 -8.14
N LYS A 219 -4.83 15.49 -8.16
CA LYS A 219 -5.83 16.11 -9.02
C LYS A 219 -5.22 17.32 -9.71
N LYS A 220 -5.40 17.39 -11.03
CA LYS A 220 -4.95 18.54 -11.82
C LYS A 220 -5.94 19.70 -11.68
N SER A 221 -5.51 20.92 -11.97
CA SER A 221 -6.37 22.12 -11.85
C SER A 221 -7.66 22.07 -12.69
N HIS A 222 -7.68 21.29 -13.77
CA HIS A 222 -8.87 21.09 -14.62
C HIS A 222 -9.73 19.87 -14.23
N ASP A 223 -9.24 19.01 -13.34
CA ASP A 223 -9.94 17.83 -12.79
C ASP A 223 -10.02 18.01 -11.26
N CYS A 224 -10.79 18.98 -10.82
CA CYS A 224 -10.91 19.32 -9.39
C CYS A 224 -12.01 18.49 -8.71
N SER A 225 -11.80 18.19 -7.42
CA SER A 225 -12.80 17.53 -6.58
C SER A 225 -13.54 18.56 -5.75
N THR A 226 -14.88 18.53 -5.78
CA THR A 226 -15.70 19.36 -4.88
C THR A 226 -15.88 18.64 -3.55
N ILE A 227 -15.34 19.20 -2.47
CA ILE A 227 -15.39 18.63 -1.13
C ILE A 227 -16.27 19.52 -0.25
N LYS A 228 -17.19 18.92 0.51
CA LYS A 228 -18.07 19.68 1.40
C LYS A 228 -17.35 20.00 2.73
N PRO A 229 -17.89 20.94 3.51
CA PRO A 229 -17.43 21.20 4.88
C PRO A 229 -17.37 19.93 5.71
N LEU A 230 -16.25 19.71 6.41
CA LEU A 230 -16.02 18.58 7.32
C LEU A 230 -16.05 17.20 6.65
N ASP A 231 -16.12 17.13 5.33
CA ASP A 231 -16.02 15.88 4.59
C ASP A 231 -14.56 15.44 4.40
N HIS A 232 -14.39 14.14 4.17
CA HIS A 232 -13.11 13.53 3.85
C HIS A 232 -12.72 13.85 2.41
N ILE A 233 -11.43 14.15 2.20
CA ILE A 233 -10.82 14.17 0.88
C ILE A 233 -10.71 12.71 0.41
N PRO A 234 -11.22 12.35 -0.78
CA PRO A 234 -11.22 10.98 -1.25
C PRO A 234 -9.81 10.54 -1.61
N LEU A 235 -9.18 9.77 -0.73
CA LEU A 235 -7.88 9.17 -0.96
C LEU A 235 -8.03 7.90 -1.80
N SER A 236 -7.09 7.63 -2.70
CA SER A 236 -6.99 6.32 -3.38
C SER A 236 -6.56 5.21 -2.43
N ARG A 237 -5.94 5.57 -1.30
CA ARG A 237 -5.47 4.65 -0.27
C ARG A 237 -5.38 5.34 1.09
N SER A 238 -5.84 4.68 2.14
CA SER A 238 -5.79 5.18 3.53
C SER A 238 -4.97 4.29 4.47
N LEU A 239 -4.70 3.03 4.13
CA LEU A 239 -4.01 2.08 5.00
C LEU A 239 -2.53 1.88 4.62
N PHE A 240 -1.65 2.00 5.63
CA PHE A 240 -0.20 1.88 5.47
C PHE A 240 0.44 1.03 6.58
N CYS A 241 1.35 0.13 6.21
CA CYS A 241 2.19 -0.56 7.18
C CYS A 241 3.40 0.29 7.55
N CYS A 242 3.60 0.56 8.84
CA CYS A 242 4.75 1.30 9.33
C CYS A 242 5.62 0.41 10.24
N PRO A 243 6.91 0.23 9.94
CA PRO A 243 7.81 -0.54 10.80
C PRO A 243 8.07 0.19 12.12
N TYR A 244 8.35 -0.58 13.17
CA TYR A 244 8.66 -0.04 14.48
C TYR A 244 9.87 0.92 14.41
N GLY A 245 9.75 2.05 15.10
CA GLY A 245 10.77 3.10 15.10
C GLY A 245 10.76 4.01 13.87
N SER A 246 9.76 3.90 12.99
CA SER A 246 9.53 4.84 11.90
C SER A 246 8.41 5.84 12.22
N SER A 247 8.17 6.74 11.27
CA SER A 247 7.05 7.69 11.29
C SER A 247 6.32 7.66 9.95
N LEU A 248 5.00 7.86 9.98
CA LEU A 248 4.23 8.14 8.77
C LEU A 248 4.39 9.64 8.45
N VAL A 249 4.81 9.95 7.23
CA VAL A 249 5.00 11.33 6.77
C VAL A 249 3.96 11.64 5.71
N VAL A 250 3.21 12.72 5.94
CA VAL A 250 2.16 13.20 5.03
C VAL A 250 2.56 14.57 4.51
N LYS A 251 2.86 14.66 3.21
CA LYS A 251 3.11 15.90 2.49
C LYS A 251 1.82 16.32 1.77
N VAL A 252 1.39 17.54 2.01
CA VAL A 252 0.17 18.12 1.44
C VAL A 252 0.55 19.35 0.62
N ASP A 253 0.06 19.43 -0.61
CA ASP A 253 0.15 20.60 -1.49
C ASP A 253 -1.19 20.76 -2.22
N LEU A 254 -2.16 21.38 -1.56
CA LEU A 254 -3.53 21.53 -2.04
C LEU A 254 -3.85 22.99 -2.34
N TRP A 255 -4.67 23.19 -3.37
CA TRP A 255 -5.03 24.50 -3.91
C TRP A 255 -6.55 24.60 -4.07
N ASN A 256 -7.09 25.79 -3.81
CA ASN A 256 -8.46 26.12 -4.13
C ASN A 256 -8.55 26.50 -5.61
N SER A 257 -9.33 25.74 -6.37
CA SER A 257 -9.46 25.89 -7.83
C SER A 257 -10.22 27.15 -8.23
N ASP A 258 -11.15 27.62 -7.39
CA ASP A 258 -11.96 28.80 -7.69
C ASP A 258 -11.17 30.10 -7.46
N THR A 259 -10.25 30.10 -6.49
CA THR A 259 -9.47 31.31 -6.12
C THR A 259 -8.01 31.27 -6.53
N THR A 260 -7.54 30.11 -7.02
CA THR A 260 -6.13 29.79 -7.34
C THR A 260 -5.14 30.04 -6.20
N LYS A 261 -5.64 30.14 -4.95
CA LYS A 261 -4.83 30.30 -3.75
C LYS A 261 -4.47 28.93 -3.15
N PRO A 262 -3.28 28.80 -2.52
CA PRO A 262 -2.94 27.60 -1.78
C PRO A 262 -3.92 27.43 -0.61
N LEU A 263 -4.45 26.22 -0.47
CA LEU A 263 -5.37 25.85 0.61
C LEU A 263 -4.61 25.32 1.81
N ALA A 264 -3.69 24.38 1.58
CA ALA A 264 -2.83 23.82 2.60
C ALA A 264 -1.53 23.33 1.97
N ARG A 265 -0.40 23.74 2.56
CA ARG A 265 0.92 23.34 2.09
C ARG A 265 1.85 23.05 3.26
N GLY A 266 2.36 21.83 3.33
CA GLY A 266 3.25 21.45 4.42
C GLY A 266 3.53 19.96 4.50
N VAL A 267 4.30 19.59 5.52
CA VAL A 267 4.66 18.21 5.82
C VAL A 267 4.36 17.96 7.28
N LEU A 268 3.54 16.94 7.55
CA LEU A 268 3.25 16.45 8.89
C LEU A 268 4.00 15.13 9.10
N LEU A 269 4.69 15.02 10.23
CA LEU A 269 5.33 13.80 10.67
C LEU A 269 4.55 13.25 11.85
N PHE A 270 4.01 12.05 11.68
CA PHE A 270 3.27 11.30 12.68
C PHE A 270 4.18 10.20 13.22
N PRO A 271 4.79 10.40 14.41
CA PRO A 271 5.54 9.33 15.03
C PRO A 271 4.62 8.15 15.30
N LEU A 272 5.17 6.95 15.20
CA LEU A 272 4.43 5.74 15.49
C LEU A 272 3.91 5.76 16.93
N GLU A 273 2.62 5.46 17.08
CA GLU A 273 1.96 5.18 18.35
C GLU A 273 1.53 3.72 18.38
N TYR A 274 1.43 3.15 19.58
CA TYR A 274 1.00 1.77 19.76
C TYR A 274 -0.48 1.58 19.37
N PHE A 275 -1.33 2.52 19.78
CA PHE A 275 -2.69 2.67 19.29
C PHE A 275 -3.13 4.13 19.41
N GLY A 276 -4.19 4.48 18.69
CA GLY A 276 -4.92 5.74 18.89
C GLY A 276 -4.70 6.76 17.78
N GLU A 277 -5.37 7.89 17.93
CA GLU A 277 -5.43 8.92 16.91
C GLU A 277 -4.41 10.03 17.20
N LEU A 278 -3.59 10.34 16.19
CA LEU A 278 -2.81 11.56 16.13
C LEU A 278 -3.43 12.52 15.12
N VAL A 279 -3.46 13.80 15.46
CA VAL A 279 -4.08 14.84 14.62
C VAL A 279 -3.08 15.94 14.32
N GLY A 280 -2.74 16.07 13.04
CA GLY A 280 -2.03 17.23 12.50
C GLY A 280 -3.00 18.19 11.81
N LYS A 281 -2.63 19.47 11.76
CA LYS A 281 -3.40 20.50 11.06
C LYS A 281 -2.49 21.30 10.14
N LEU A 282 -2.99 21.62 8.95
CA LEU A 282 -2.31 22.45 7.95
C LEU A 282 -3.28 23.50 7.42
N GLY A 283 -2.75 24.66 7.03
CA GLY A 283 -3.51 25.72 6.39
C GLY A 283 -2.69 27.00 6.26
N ASP A 284 -3.32 28.07 5.80
CA ASP A 284 -2.69 29.40 5.72
C ASP A 284 -2.53 30.01 7.12
N GLN A 285 -1.69 31.03 7.25
CA GLN A 285 -1.14 31.63 8.49
C GLN A 285 -2.13 31.93 9.62
N ASN A 286 -3.45 31.92 9.38
CA ASN A 286 -4.49 32.17 10.38
C ASN A 286 -5.63 31.13 10.41
N MET A 287 -5.64 30.10 9.55
CA MET A 287 -6.74 29.14 9.48
C MET A 287 -6.24 27.71 9.19
N ASN A 288 -6.53 26.78 10.09
CA ASN A 288 -6.27 25.36 9.92
C ASN A 288 -7.32 24.76 8.95
N MET A 289 -7.04 24.79 7.66
CA MET A 289 -7.98 24.40 6.60
C MET A 289 -8.09 22.89 6.41
N ILE A 290 -7.04 22.15 6.71
CA ILE A 290 -6.98 20.69 6.57
C ILE A 290 -6.60 20.08 7.90
N GLN A 291 -7.36 19.08 8.31
CA GLN A 291 -7.02 18.20 9.42
C GLN A 291 -6.57 16.86 8.86
N VAL A 292 -5.37 16.43 9.23
CA VAL A 292 -4.83 15.12 8.89
C VAL A 292 -4.85 14.28 10.15
N LYS A 293 -5.52 13.14 10.09
CA LYS A 293 -5.63 12.19 11.18
C LYS A 293 -4.89 10.92 10.82
N VAL A 294 -4.11 10.41 11.75
CA VAL A 294 -3.49 9.08 11.65
C VAL A 294 -3.96 8.27 12.84
N ASN A 295 -4.77 7.26 12.57
CA ASN A 295 -5.22 6.29 13.56
C ASN A 295 -4.27 5.08 13.53
N TRP A 296 -3.54 4.89 14.60
CA TRP A 296 -2.65 3.76 14.78
C TRP A 296 -3.46 2.57 15.31
N LEU A 297 -3.45 1.50 14.53
CA LEU A 297 -4.19 0.29 14.81
C LEU A 297 -3.22 -0.79 15.28
N TYR A 298 -3.47 -1.32 16.48
CA TYR A 298 -2.74 -2.47 16.97
C TYR A 298 -3.36 -3.76 16.46
N PHE A 299 -2.61 -4.50 15.64
CA PHE A 299 -2.92 -5.90 15.36
C PHE A 299 -2.41 -6.75 16.52
N MET A 300 -3.33 -7.26 17.34
CA MET A 300 -3.04 -8.38 18.23
C MET A 300 -2.94 -9.65 17.38
N ASP A 301 -1.83 -10.37 17.49
CA ASP A 301 -1.67 -11.77 17.05
C ASP A 301 -2.55 -12.74 17.89
N HIS A 302 -3.81 -12.40 18.20
CA HIS A 302 -4.73 -13.25 18.95
C HIS A 302 -5.90 -13.69 18.06
N PRO A 303 -6.21 -15.01 17.97
CA PRO A 303 -7.30 -15.54 17.14
C PRO A 303 -8.70 -14.91 17.37
N LYS A 304 -8.90 -14.23 18.50
CA LYS A 304 -10.18 -13.59 18.85
C LYS A 304 -10.34 -12.19 18.25
N SER A 305 -9.24 -11.53 17.88
CA SER A 305 -9.25 -10.19 17.25
C SER A 305 -9.70 -10.24 15.79
N TYR A 306 -9.57 -11.40 15.15
CA TYR A 306 -10.03 -11.64 13.77
C TYR A 306 -11.56 -11.60 13.62
N ALA A 307 -12.31 -12.05 14.63
CA ALA A 307 -13.77 -12.04 14.58
C ALA A 307 -14.35 -10.61 14.57
N ALA A 308 -13.68 -9.69 15.29
CA ALA A 308 -14.06 -8.27 15.34
C ALA A 308 -13.79 -7.53 14.02
N LEU A 309 -12.72 -7.87 13.30
CA LEU A 309 -12.41 -7.31 11.98
C LEU A 309 -13.29 -7.87 10.85
N LEU A 310 -13.82 -9.09 11.01
CA LEU A 310 -14.71 -9.73 10.02
C LEU A 310 -16.21 -9.44 10.24
N GLY A 311 -16.57 -8.63 11.24
CA GLY A 311 -17.97 -8.36 11.57
C GLY A 311 -18.75 -9.59 12.05
N ILE A 312 -18.06 -10.64 12.51
CA ILE A 312 -18.68 -11.87 13.02
C ILE A 312 -18.81 -11.73 14.54
N SER A 313 -19.96 -11.24 15.01
CA SER A 313 -20.33 -11.37 16.42
C SER A 313 -20.75 -12.81 16.69
N ASN A 314 -20.17 -13.43 17.72
CA ASN A 314 -20.74 -14.64 18.33
C ASN A 314 -22.13 -14.36 18.93
#